data_AF-A0AB39ZHR3-F1
#
_entry.id   AF-A0AB39ZHR3-F1
#
_cell.length_a   1.000
_cell.length_b   1.000
_cell.length_c   1.000
_cell.angle_alpha   90.00
_cell.angle_beta   90.00
_cell.angle_gamma   90.00
#
_symmetry.space_group_name_H-M   'P 1'
#
loop_
_entity.id
_entity.type
_entity.pdbx_description
1 polymer ?
#
loop_
_entity_poly.entity_id
_entity_poly.type
_entity_poly.pdbx_seq_one_letter_code
_entity_poly.pdbx_strand_id
1 'polypeptide(L)'
;MSTFVVKLLQRSQLSHSQKDVKPFIYVRSNWMDDEAEFDFLSTTDNQNYRGSLKYEELRTAASDLELSYDAFFAECKNAMTTHMGVQGFDYELEDGEQQFFKMYKCEGYETLYLEVPLRKVSNCYQLLDAAIEAGQQKPQAASAAESHDQKTTSLAEYEKYVKESKLKEEELLKKFLLLINSKKAHIRDLESQLEERSKKSSKGKKNKRTSTDEEEDEAFGAPTQAMNIDKDSD
;
A
#
# COMPACT_ATOMS: atom_id res chain seq x y z
N MET A 1 21.25 -24.50 13.62
CA MET A 1 22.11 -23.46 13.01
C MET A 1 21.59 -23.15 11.61
N SER A 2 21.13 -21.92 11.38
CA SER A 2 20.61 -21.48 10.08
C SER A 2 21.22 -20.14 9.72
N THR A 3 21.93 -20.09 8.60
CA THR A 3 22.62 -18.89 8.10
C THR A 3 21.87 -18.32 6.91
N PHE A 4 21.62 -17.01 6.94
CA PHE A 4 20.94 -16.29 5.86
C PHE A 4 21.75 -15.09 5.46
N VAL A 5 21.72 -14.75 4.16
CA VAL A 5 22.29 -13.51 3.63
C VAL A 5 21.18 -12.73 2.94
N VAL A 6 20.91 -11.53 3.43
CA VAL A 6 19.84 -10.67 2.93
C VAL A 6 20.33 -9.26 2.66
N LYS A 7 19.56 -8.56 1.84
CA LYS A 7 19.71 -7.13 1.59
C LYS A 7 18.51 -6.44 2.22
N LEU A 8 18.74 -5.47 3.11
CA LEU A 8 17.71 -4.69 3.77
C LEU A 8 17.76 -3.25 3.27
N LEU A 9 16.61 -2.58 3.24
CA LEU A 9 16.52 -1.17 2.92
C LEU A 9 16.77 -0.36 4.21
N GLN A 10 17.79 0.50 4.19
CA GLN A 10 18.05 1.38 5.32
C GLN A 10 17.06 2.54 5.31
N ARG A 11 16.47 2.83 6.47
CA ARG A 11 15.70 4.04 6.70
C ARG A 11 16.60 5.25 6.49
N SER A 12 16.19 6.17 5.62
CA SER A 12 16.88 7.43 5.39
C SER A 12 16.00 8.60 5.74
N GLN A 13 16.53 9.56 6.51
CA GLN A 13 15.87 10.85 6.67
C GLN A 13 15.90 11.60 5.33
N LEU A 14 14.74 12.02 4.84
CA LEU A 14 14.63 12.78 3.60
C LEU A 14 15.17 14.20 3.86
N SER A 15 16.24 14.56 3.15
CA SER A 15 16.80 15.92 3.21
C SER A 15 16.62 16.64 1.86
N HIS A 16 16.54 17.96 1.90
CA HIS A 16 16.25 18.81 0.73
C HIS A 16 17.29 18.71 -0.42
N SER A 17 18.44 18.05 -0.17
CA SER A 17 19.55 17.92 -1.12
C SER A 17 19.91 16.46 -1.44
N GLN A 18 19.01 15.51 -1.19
CA GLN A 18 19.31 14.10 -1.42
C GLN A 18 19.43 13.76 -2.92
N LYS A 19 20.53 13.09 -3.26
CA LYS A 19 20.63 12.32 -4.50
C LYS A 19 19.70 11.10 -4.36
N ASP A 20 18.97 10.76 -5.42
CA ASP A 20 18.08 9.58 -5.46
C ASP A 20 18.89 8.27 -5.47
N VAL A 21 19.51 7.95 -4.33
CA VAL A 21 20.28 6.73 -4.10
C VAL A 21 19.72 6.09 -2.83
N LYS A 22 19.11 4.91 -3.00
CA LYS A 22 18.55 4.15 -1.88
C LYS A 22 19.68 3.49 -1.09
N PRO A 23 19.83 3.79 0.23
CA PRO A 23 20.84 3.13 1.05
C PRO A 23 20.38 1.71 1.42
N PHE A 24 21.32 0.77 1.39
CA PHE A 24 21.08 -0.63 1.69
C PHE A 24 22.05 -1.14 2.75
N ILE A 25 21.62 -2.19 3.45
CA ILE A 25 22.41 -2.93 4.41
C ILE A 25 22.42 -4.39 3.98
N TYR A 26 23.59 -4.96 3.75
CA TYR A 26 23.72 -6.40 3.57
C TYR A 26 23.95 -7.05 4.92
N VAL A 27 23.17 -8.08 5.24
CA VAL A 27 23.20 -8.73 6.54
C VAL A 27 23.41 -10.23 6.35
N ARG A 28 24.42 -10.79 7.01
CA ARG A 28 24.45 -12.22 7.32
C ARG A 28 23.89 -12.39 8.73
N SER A 29 22.83 -13.16 8.87
CA SER A 29 22.33 -13.59 10.17
C SER A 29 22.60 -15.07 10.37
N ASN A 30 23.17 -15.43 11.51
CA ASN A 30 23.43 -16.79 11.93
C ASN A 30 22.69 -17.05 13.24
N TRP A 31 21.63 -17.85 13.16
CA TRP A 31 20.76 -18.14 14.29
C TRP A 31 21.13 -19.49 14.90
N MET A 32 21.57 -19.46 16.15
CA MET A 32 21.85 -20.62 17.00
C MET A 32 20.78 -20.71 18.10
N ASP A 33 20.82 -21.77 18.92
CA ASP A 33 19.77 -22.03 19.91
C ASP A 33 19.78 -21.00 21.05
N ASP A 34 20.97 -20.54 21.46
CA ASP A 34 21.14 -19.59 22.58
C ASP A 34 21.66 -18.21 22.17
N GLU A 35 22.02 -18.01 20.89
CA GLU A 35 22.62 -16.77 20.40
C GLU A 35 22.32 -16.53 18.91
N ALA A 36 22.31 -15.26 18.53
CA ALA A 36 22.20 -14.82 17.16
C ALA A 36 23.38 -13.91 16.82
N GLU A 37 24.17 -14.30 15.82
CA GLU A 37 25.29 -13.52 15.32
C GLU A 37 24.92 -12.81 14.02
N PHE A 38 25.40 -11.58 13.88
CA PHE A 38 25.11 -10.75 12.73
C PHE A 38 26.39 -10.11 12.19
N ASP A 39 26.58 -10.21 10.88
CA ASP A 39 27.57 -9.41 10.15
C ASP A 39 26.84 -8.49 9.18
N PHE A 40 27.16 -7.21 9.23
CA PHE A 40 26.55 -6.15 8.43
C PHE A 40 27.58 -5.50 7.52
N LEU A 41 27.17 -5.17 6.29
CA LEU A 41 27.88 -4.30 5.36
C LEU A 41 26.94 -3.18 4.97
N SER A 42 27.29 -1.94 5.34
CA SER A 42 26.52 -0.76 4.99
C SER A 42 27.00 -0.17 3.67
N THR A 43 26.08 0.17 2.77
CA THR A 43 26.44 0.84 1.51
C THR A 43 26.65 2.34 1.67
N THR A 44 26.28 2.90 2.82
CA THR A 44 26.28 4.35 3.06
C THR A 44 27.68 4.85 3.39
N ASP A 45 28.38 4.13 4.26
CA ASP A 45 29.76 4.42 4.72
C ASP A 45 30.79 3.38 4.22
N ASN A 46 30.31 2.34 3.52
CA ASN A 46 31.10 1.21 3.03
C ASN A 46 31.90 0.52 4.14
N GLN A 47 31.34 0.45 5.35
CA GLN A 47 31.95 -0.20 6.50
C GLN A 47 31.27 -1.52 6.82
N ASN A 48 32.05 -2.38 7.50
CA ASN A 48 31.59 -3.67 7.99
C ASN A 48 31.43 -3.60 9.50
N TYR A 49 30.36 -4.23 9.98
CA TYR A 49 30.02 -4.28 11.40
C TYR A 49 29.68 -5.70 11.82
N ARG A 50 29.96 -6.03 13.07
CA ARG A 50 29.59 -7.30 13.69
C ARG A 50 28.81 -7.04 14.97
N GLY A 51 27.67 -7.70 15.11
CA GLY A 51 26.85 -7.71 16.30
C GLY A 51 26.52 -9.13 16.72
N SER A 52 26.15 -9.31 17.98
CA SER A 52 25.66 -10.57 18.50
C SER A 52 24.62 -10.28 19.57
N LEU A 53 23.55 -11.06 19.60
CA LEU A 53 22.56 -11.04 20.66
C LEU A 53 22.50 -12.39 21.36
N LYS A 54 22.46 -12.37 22.68
CA LYS A 54 22.25 -13.57 23.50
C LYS A 54 20.77 -13.82 23.73
N TYR A 55 20.44 -15.07 24.06
CA TYR A 55 19.09 -15.49 24.45
C TYR A 55 18.46 -14.57 25.51
N GLU A 56 19.21 -14.21 26.55
CA GLU A 56 18.72 -13.35 27.64
C GLU A 56 18.33 -11.94 27.15
N GLU A 57 19.07 -11.39 26.19
CA GLU A 57 18.80 -10.06 25.62
C GLU A 57 17.52 -10.10 24.77
N LEU A 58 17.37 -11.15 23.94
CA LEU A 58 16.15 -11.39 23.16
C LEU A 58 14.93 -11.63 24.04
N ARG A 59 15.10 -12.37 25.15
CA ARG A 59 14.04 -12.65 26.11
C ARG A 59 13.61 -11.40 26.88
N THR A 60 14.57 -10.56 27.25
CA THR A 60 14.28 -9.27 27.89
C THR A 60 13.50 -8.37 26.93
N ALA A 61 13.96 -8.23 25.67
CA ALA A 61 13.25 -7.45 24.66
C ALA A 61 11.81 -7.96 24.39
N ALA A 62 11.62 -9.28 24.33
CA ALA A 62 10.28 -9.86 24.20
C ALA A 62 9.39 -9.52 25.41
N SER A 63 9.95 -9.59 26.62
CA SER A 63 9.24 -9.27 27.86
C SER A 63 8.86 -7.79 27.94
N ASP A 64 9.74 -6.88 27.49
CA ASP A 64 9.50 -5.43 27.48
C ASP A 64 8.37 -5.04 26.51
N LEU A 65 8.19 -5.83 25.45
CA LEU A 65 7.11 -5.68 24.48
C LEU A 65 5.84 -6.46 24.86
N GLU A 66 5.82 -7.13 26.02
CA GLU A 66 4.73 -7.98 26.49
C GLU A 66 4.37 -9.12 25.50
N LEU A 67 5.35 -9.61 24.75
CA LEU A 67 5.20 -10.69 23.77
C LEU A 67 5.77 -12.01 24.31
N SER A 68 5.20 -13.13 23.88
CA SER A 68 5.82 -14.43 24.13
C SER A 68 7.15 -14.53 23.37
N TYR A 69 8.18 -15.08 24.02
CA TYR A 69 9.51 -15.25 23.42
C TYR A 69 9.46 -15.92 22.05
N ASP A 70 8.71 -17.02 21.90
CA ASP A 70 8.66 -17.77 20.65
C ASP A 70 8.07 -16.95 19.48
N ALA A 71 7.00 -16.19 19.76
CA ALA A 71 6.39 -15.32 18.75
C ALA A 71 7.32 -14.16 18.36
N PHE A 72 7.92 -13.50 19.35
CA PHE A 72 8.89 -12.42 19.13
C PHE A 72 10.10 -12.92 18.34
N PHE A 73 10.68 -14.06 18.74
CA PHE A 73 11.83 -14.66 18.08
C PHE A 73 11.52 -15.02 16.63
N ALA A 74 10.36 -15.64 16.37
CA ALA A 74 9.93 -15.98 15.02
C ALA A 74 9.75 -14.73 14.14
N GLU A 75 9.17 -13.66 14.70
CA GLU A 75 8.96 -12.39 14.01
C GLU A 75 10.30 -11.69 13.68
N CYS A 76 11.20 -11.58 14.67
CA CYS A 76 12.54 -11.03 14.46
C CYS A 76 13.35 -11.83 13.44
N LYS A 77 13.30 -13.16 13.54
CA LYS A 77 13.98 -14.03 12.58
C LYS A 77 13.41 -13.83 11.18
N ASN A 78 12.09 -13.75 11.02
CA ASN A 78 11.46 -13.50 9.73
C ASN A 78 11.87 -12.13 9.15
N ALA A 79 11.86 -11.08 9.98
CA ALA A 79 12.27 -9.73 9.58
C ALA A 79 13.74 -9.65 9.16
N MET A 80 14.63 -10.42 9.80
CA MET A 80 16.08 -10.42 9.54
C MET A 80 16.54 -11.43 8.48
N THR A 81 15.63 -12.26 7.95
CA THR A 81 15.93 -13.29 6.94
C THR A 81 15.15 -13.11 5.64
N THR A 82 14.23 -12.15 5.59
CA THR A 82 13.52 -11.77 4.35
C THR A 82 14.34 -10.79 3.50
N HIS A 83 14.53 -11.12 2.22
CA HIS A 83 15.20 -10.22 1.28
C HIS A 83 14.36 -8.96 1.04
N MET A 84 15.00 -7.80 1.08
CA MET A 84 14.39 -6.45 1.07
C MET A 84 13.57 -6.09 2.31
N GLY A 85 13.57 -6.94 3.34
CA GLY A 85 12.82 -6.73 4.57
C GLY A 85 11.35 -7.14 4.47
N VAL A 86 10.69 -7.22 5.63
CA VAL A 86 9.26 -7.51 5.73
C VAL A 86 8.48 -6.19 5.71
N GLN A 87 7.30 -6.19 5.10
CA GLN A 87 6.44 -5.01 5.08
C GLN A 87 6.09 -4.58 6.51
N GLY A 88 6.19 -3.27 6.78
CA GLY A 88 5.93 -2.71 8.11
C GLY A 88 7.13 -2.80 9.05
N PHE A 89 8.30 -3.25 8.58
CA PHE A 89 9.56 -3.16 9.32
C PHE A 89 10.51 -2.18 8.66
N ASP A 90 11.12 -1.33 9.49
CA ASP A 90 12.16 -0.39 9.09
C ASP A 90 13.47 -0.71 9.82
N TYR A 91 14.59 -0.49 9.13
CA TYR A 91 15.92 -0.83 9.63
C TYR A 91 16.81 0.40 9.61
N GLU A 92 17.55 0.62 10.68
CA GLU A 92 18.42 1.78 10.84
C GLU A 92 19.79 1.36 11.36
N LEU A 93 20.83 2.03 10.85
CA LEU A 93 22.17 2.00 11.39
C LEU A 93 22.43 3.38 11.96
N GLU A 94 22.57 3.44 13.28
CA GLU A 94 22.77 4.70 14.00
C GLU A 94 24.23 5.15 13.90
N ASP A 95 24.42 6.36 13.37
CA ASP A 95 25.72 7.01 13.33
C ASP A 95 26.00 7.75 14.64
N GLY A 96 26.92 7.21 15.44
CA GLY A 96 27.35 7.77 16.72
C GLY A 96 28.73 7.25 17.16
N GLU A 97 29.16 7.63 18.38
CA GLU A 97 30.40 7.09 18.98
C GLU A 97 30.35 5.57 19.14
N GLN A 98 29.15 5.05 19.41
CA GLN A 98 28.86 3.63 19.42
C GLN A 98 27.80 3.32 18.39
N GLN A 99 28.09 2.33 17.54
CA GLN A 99 27.24 1.96 16.41
C GLN A 99 26.20 0.94 16.87
N PHE A 100 24.94 1.17 16.49
CA PHE A 100 23.84 0.26 16.77
C PHE A 100 23.05 -0.03 15.50
N PHE A 101 22.63 -1.27 15.36
CA PHE A 101 21.60 -1.64 14.39
C PHE A 101 20.25 -1.67 15.11
N LYS A 102 19.28 -0.93 14.59
CA LYS A 102 17.92 -0.84 15.13
C LYS A 102 16.92 -1.37 14.12
N MET A 103 15.99 -2.19 14.61
CA MET A 103 14.86 -2.69 13.85
C MET A 103 13.58 -2.19 14.49
N TYR A 104 12.74 -1.54 13.69
CA TYR A 104 11.45 -1.00 14.12
C TYR A 104 10.32 -1.72 13.42
N LYS A 105 9.19 -1.84 14.10
CA LYS A 105 7.91 -2.18 13.50
C LYS A 105 7.07 -0.90 13.42
N CYS A 106 6.59 -0.60 12.22
CA CYS A 106 5.87 0.63 11.85
C CYS A 106 4.38 0.34 11.56
N GLU A 107 3.81 -0.68 12.19
CA GLU A 107 2.39 -1.02 12.06
C GLU A 107 1.56 -0.27 13.10
N GLY A 108 0.93 0.83 12.68
CA GLY A 108 0.13 1.71 13.54
C GLY A 108 0.97 2.75 14.29
N TYR A 109 1.92 2.30 15.10
CA TYR A 109 2.90 3.15 15.78
C TYR A 109 4.31 2.55 15.69
N GLU A 110 5.32 3.42 15.70
CA GLU A 110 6.71 3.02 15.62
C GLU A 110 7.16 2.37 16.94
N THR A 111 7.53 1.10 16.88
CA THR A 111 7.98 0.32 18.03
C THR A 111 9.39 -0.20 17.76
N LEU A 112 10.33 0.06 18.67
CA LEU A 112 11.67 -0.53 18.61
C LEU A 112 11.58 -2.01 19.01
N TYR A 113 11.94 -2.90 18.08
CA TYR A 113 11.88 -4.35 18.28
C TYR A 113 13.23 -4.94 18.63
N LEU A 114 14.30 -4.47 17.97
CA LEU A 114 15.63 -5.02 18.14
C LEU A 114 16.65 -3.88 18.15
N GLU A 115 17.57 -3.93 19.11
CA GLU A 115 18.74 -3.07 19.14
C GLU A 115 19.97 -3.96 19.31
N VAL A 116 20.87 -3.93 18.33
CA VAL A 116 22.08 -4.74 18.32
C VAL A 116 23.30 -3.82 18.45
N PRO A 117 24.10 -3.95 19.52
CA PRO A 117 25.36 -3.23 19.61
C PRO A 117 26.34 -3.74 18.56
N LEU A 118 26.90 -2.83 17.77
CA LEU A 118 27.79 -3.15 16.68
C LEU A 118 29.23 -2.80 17.01
N ARG A 119 30.14 -3.67 16.57
CA ARG A 119 31.58 -3.43 16.53
C ARG A 119 32.04 -3.30 15.08
N LYS A 120 32.76 -2.24 14.78
CA LYS A 120 33.37 -2.04 13.47
C LYS A 120 34.44 -3.11 13.22
N VAL A 121 34.38 -3.75 12.06
CA VAL A 121 35.35 -4.77 11.64
C VAL A 121 35.97 -4.38 10.30
N SER A 122 37.23 -4.75 10.10
CA SER A 122 37.97 -4.42 8.88
C SER A 122 37.53 -5.21 7.65
N ASN A 123 36.71 -6.25 7.85
CA ASN A 123 36.52 -7.30 6.87
C ASN A 123 35.15 -7.98 7.02
N CYS A 124 34.59 -8.44 5.90
CA CYS A 124 33.35 -9.18 5.78
C CYS A 124 33.48 -10.55 5.07
N TYR A 125 34.64 -11.22 5.11
CA TYR A 125 34.85 -12.52 4.43
C TYR A 125 33.73 -13.51 4.70
N GLN A 126 33.28 -13.66 5.95
CA GLN A 126 32.20 -14.59 6.27
C GLN A 126 30.85 -14.21 5.64
N LEU A 127 30.56 -12.91 5.42
CA LEU A 127 29.36 -12.47 4.68
C LEU A 127 29.51 -12.82 3.18
N LEU A 128 30.69 -12.57 2.61
CA LEU A 128 30.98 -12.85 1.21
C LEU A 128 30.99 -14.35 0.91
N ASP A 129 31.64 -15.15 1.76
CA ASP A 129 31.69 -16.61 1.66
C ASP A 129 30.26 -17.17 1.74
N ALA A 130 29.46 -16.73 2.72
CA ALA A 130 28.06 -17.13 2.83
C ALA A 130 27.22 -16.69 1.62
N ALA A 131 27.49 -15.52 1.03
CA ALA A 131 26.81 -15.06 -0.18
C ALA A 131 27.18 -15.91 -1.41
N ILE A 132 28.46 -16.32 -1.52
CA ILE A 132 28.93 -17.23 -2.57
C ILE A 132 28.27 -18.60 -2.41
N GLU A 133 28.26 -19.14 -1.19
CA GLU A 133 27.60 -20.41 -0.88
C GLU A 133 26.10 -20.35 -1.20
N ALA A 134 25.41 -19.29 -0.79
CA ALA A 134 24.00 -19.08 -1.13
C ALA A 134 23.75 -18.97 -2.64
N GLY A 135 24.68 -18.38 -3.40
CA GLY A 135 24.61 -18.31 -4.86
C GLY A 135 24.90 -19.64 -5.57
N GLN A 136 25.69 -20.52 -4.95
CA GLN A 136 26.00 -21.87 -5.46
C GLN A 136 24.94 -22.90 -5.10
N GLN A 137 24.21 -22.69 -4.01
CA GLN A 137 23.00 -23.43 -3.71
C GLN A 137 21.97 -23.09 -4.80
N LYS A 138 21.86 -23.99 -5.79
CA LYS A 138 20.83 -23.98 -6.83
C LYS A 138 19.50 -23.59 -6.15
N PRO A 139 18.77 -22.58 -6.65
CA PRO A 139 17.60 -22.06 -5.95
C PRO A 139 16.71 -23.23 -5.59
N GLN A 140 16.69 -23.57 -4.30
CA GLN A 140 15.69 -24.48 -3.78
C GLN A 140 14.39 -23.80 -4.18
N ALA A 141 13.65 -24.46 -5.07
CA ALA A 141 12.39 -23.96 -5.57
C ALA A 141 11.62 -23.45 -4.35
N ALA A 142 11.45 -22.12 -4.29
CA ALA A 142 10.59 -21.51 -3.29
C ALA A 142 9.33 -22.34 -3.26
N SER A 143 8.87 -22.70 -2.06
CA SER A 143 7.65 -23.46 -1.80
C SER A 143 6.49 -22.90 -2.65
N ALA A 144 6.36 -23.42 -3.87
CA ALA A 144 5.38 -22.98 -4.84
C ALA A 144 3.96 -23.45 -4.45
N ALA A 145 3.84 -24.21 -3.37
CA ALA A 145 2.58 -24.73 -2.87
C ALA A 145 1.72 -23.62 -2.22
N GLU A 146 2.29 -22.71 -1.43
CA GLU A 146 1.46 -21.72 -0.71
C GLU A 146 1.11 -20.48 -1.55
N SER A 147 1.99 -20.10 -2.49
CA SER A 147 1.76 -18.93 -3.35
C SER A 147 0.81 -19.22 -4.53
N HIS A 148 0.60 -20.48 -4.89
CA HIS A 148 -0.35 -20.86 -5.95
C HIS A 148 -1.80 -20.87 -5.43
N ASP A 149 -2.04 -21.27 -4.18
CA ASP A 149 -3.38 -21.27 -3.58
C ASP A 149 -3.89 -19.85 -3.29
N GLN A 150 -3.02 -18.94 -2.84
CA GLN A 150 -3.39 -17.52 -2.67
C GLN A 150 -3.63 -16.79 -4.00
N LYS A 151 -2.87 -17.11 -5.05
CA LYS A 151 -3.07 -16.53 -6.39
C LYS A 151 -4.33 -17.04 -7.06
N THR A 152 -4.66 -18.32 -6.90
CA THR A 152 -5.88 -18.92 -7.49
C THR A 152 -7.14 -18.43 -6.78
N THR A 153 -7.11 -18.26 -5.46
CA THR A 153 -8.22 -17.67 -4.69
C THR A 153 -8.44 -16.20 -5.05
N SER A 154 -7.36 -15.40 -5.13
CA SER A 154 -7.44 -13.99 -5.53
C SER A 154 -7.96 -13.80 -6.97
N LEU A 155 -7.56 -14.65 -7.92
CA LEU A 155 -8.09 -14.61 -9.29
C LEU A 155 -9.57 -14.98 -9.36
N ALA A 156 -10.01 -15.99 -8.60
CA ALA A 156 -11.42 -16.39 -8.55
C ALA A 156 -12.31 -15.29 -7.94
N GLU A 157 -11.83 -14.60 -6.92
CA GLU A 157 -12.52 -13.45 -6.33
C GLU A 157 -12.62 -12.28 -7.32
N TYR A 158 -11.56 -12.00 -8.07
CA TYR A 158 -11.56 -10.98 -9.11
C TYR A 158 -12.54 -11.31 -10.24
N GLU A 159 -12.57 -12.56 -10.73
CA GLU A 159 -13.52 -13.01 -11.74
C GLU A 159 -14.97 -12.88 -11.26
N LYS A 160 -15.23 -13.19 -9.99
CA LYS A 160 -16.55 -13.02 -9.38
C LYS A 160 -16.94 -11.55 -9.31
N TYR A 161 -16.03 -10.68 -8.88
CA TYR A 161 -16.26 -9.23 -8.85
C TYR A 161 -16.57 -8.66 -10.23
N VAL A 162 -15.83 -9.07 -11.27
CA VAL A 162 -16.08 -8.63 -12.65
C VAL A 162 -17.47 -9.06 -13.14
N LYS A 163 -17.87 -10.30 -12.86
CA LYS A 163 -19.21 -10.80 -13.23
C LYS A 163 -20.33 -10.05 -12.49
N GLU A 164 -20.18 -9.81 -11.20
CA GLU A 164 -21.14 -9.03 -10.41
C GLU A 164 -21.22 -7.57 -10.87
N SER A 165 -20.08 -6.96 -11.22
CA SER A 165 -20.02 -5.60 -11.77
C SER A 165 -20.79 -5.50 -13.08
N LYS A 166 -20.58 -6.47 -14.01
CA LYS A 166 -21.30 -6.52 -15.28
C LYS A 166 -22.81 -6.75 -15.12
N LEU A 167 -23.23 -7.59 -14.18
CA LEU A 167 -24.64 -7.78 -13.87
C LEU A 167 -25.29 -6.50 -13.34
N LYS A 168 -24.61 -5.78 -12.43
CA LYS A 168 -25.10 -4.50 -11.91
C LYS A 168 -25.18 -3.44 -13.00
N GLU A 169 -24.20 -3.38 -13.91
CA GLU A 169 -24.20 -2.49 -15.07
C GLU A 169 -25.45 -2.75 -15.95
N GLU A 170 -25.75 -4.02 -16.24
CA GLU A 170 -26.93 -4.40 -17.03
C GLU A 170 -28.25 -4.04 -16.32
N GLU A 171 -28.34 -4.23 -15.01
CA GLU A 171 -29.52 -3.86 -14.22
C GLU A 171 -29.75 -2.34 -14.22
N LEU A 172 -28.68 -1.56 -14.08
CA LEU A 172 -28.72 -0.10 -14.17
C LEU A 172 -29.18 0.37 -15.56
N LEU A 173 -28.65 -0.23 -16.63
CA LEU A 173 -29.07 0.06 -18.00
C LEU A 173 -30.56 -0.25 -18.21
N LYS A 174 -31.07 -1.36 -17.66
CA LYS A 174 -32.52 -1.69 -17.72
C LYS A 174 -33.36 -0.66 -16.98
N LYS A 175 -32.95 -0.23 -15.79
CA LYS A 175 -33.64 0.83 -15.02
C LYS A 175 -33.65 2.15 -15.78
N PHE A 176 -32.52 2.49 -16.41
CA PHE A 176 -32.39 3.70 -17.22
C PHE A 176 -33.30 3.67 -18.46
N LEU A 177 -33.35 2.54 -19.17
CA LEU A 177 -34.28 2.33 -20.29
C LEU A 177 -35.74 2.48 -19.88
N LEU A 178 -36.12 1.91 -18.73
CA LEU A 178 -37.47 2.04 -18.19
C LEU A 178 -37.82 3.51 -17.92
N LEU A 179 -36.89 4.26 -17.31
CA LEU A 179 -37.06 5.69 -17.02
C LEU A 179 -37.22 6.51 -18.30
N ILE A 180 -36.36 6.26 -19.31
CA ILE A 180 -36.48 6.89 -20.63
C ILE A 180 -37.84 6.60 -21.25
N ASN A 181 -38.30 5.35 -21.22
CA ASN A 181 -39.57 4.97 -21.82
C ASN A 181 -40.75 5.61 -21.11
N SER A 182 -40.70 5.69 -19.77
CA SER A 182 -41.69 6.43 -18.96
C SER A 182 -41.71 7.91 -19.34
N LYS A 183 -40.54 8.57 -19.45
CA LYS A 183 -40.45 9.98 -19.87
C LYS A 183 -40.94 10.18 -21.31
N LYS A 184 -40.59 9.30 -22.25
CA LYS A 184 -41.10 9.33 -23.64
C LYS A 184 -42.62 9.14 -23.70
N ALA A 185 -43.20 8.32 -22.82
CA ALA A 185 -44.64 8.17 -22.74
C ALA A 185 -45.31 9.43 -22.17
N HIS A 186 -44.72 10.04 -21.15
CA HIS A 186 -45.19 11.29 -20.57
C HIS A 186 -45.11 12.46 -21.57
N ILE A 187 -44.03 12.55 -22.35
CA ILE A 187 -43.90 13.55 -23.43
C ILE A 187 -45.01 13.36 -24.47
N ARG A 188 -45.25 12.12 -24.93
CA ARG A 188 -46.34 11.83 -25.88
C ARG A 188 -47.72 12.18 -25.32
N ASP A 189 -47.95 11.96 -24.03
CA ASP A 189 -49.21 12.32 -23.38
C ASP A 189 -49.38 13.84 -23.32
N LEU A 190 -48.34 14.58 -22.93
CA LEU A 190 -48.35 16.05 -22.93
C LEU A 190 -48.54 16.62 -24.34
N GLU A 191 -47.88 16.06 -25.35
CA GLU A 191 -48.05 16.43 -26.76
C GLU A 191 -49.50 16.19 -27.21
N SER A 192 -50.09 15.06 -26.85
CA SER A 192 -51.50 14.75 -27.15
C SER A 192 -52.46 15.72 -26.47
N GLN A 193 -52.22 16.08 -25.20
CA GLN A 193 -53.01 17.08 -24.48
C GLN A 193 -52.89 18.48 -25.09
N LEU A 194 -51.70 18.87 -25.56
CA LEU A 194 -51.48 20.13 -26.29
C LEU A 194 -52.20 20.15 -27.63
N GLU A 195 -52.16 19.05 -28.39
CA GLU A 195 -52.92 18.91 -29.64
C GLU A 195 -54.43 18.95 -29.42
N GLU A 196 -54.94 18.33 -28.35
CA GLU A 196 -56.37 18.41 -28.04
C GLU A 196 -56.81 19.82 -27.64
N ARG A 197 -55.98 20.55 -26.88
CA ARG A 197 -56.24 21.94 -26.53
C ARG A 197 -56.20 22.86 -27.75
N SER A 198 -55.27 22.64 -28.69
CA SER A 198 -55.21 23.41 -29.94
C SER A 198 -56.40 23.09 -30.88
N LYS A 199 -56.88 21.83 -30.91
CA LYS A 199 -58.08 21.41 -31.65
C LYS A 199 -59.40 21.88 -30.99
N LYS A 200 -59.46 22.03 -29.67
CA LYS A 200 -60.62 22.60 -28.95
C LYS A 200 -60.67 24.14 -29.03
N SER A 201 -59.52 24.81 -29.13
CA SER A 201 -59.38 26.26 -29.34
C SER A 201 -59.91 26.74 -30.70
N SER A 202 -59.87 25.90 -31.75
CA SER A 202 -60.37 26.25 -33.09
C SER A 202 -61.89 26.13 -33.27
N LYS A 203 -62.64 25.66 -32.25
CA LYS A 203 -64.11 25.61 -32.22
C LYS A 203 -64.68 26.34 -31.00
N GLY A 204 -64.36 27.62 -30.84
CA GLY A 204 -64.95 28.39 -29.74
C GLY A 204 -64.52 29.86 -29.64
N LYS A 205 -65.13 30.69 -30.50
CA LYS A 205 -65.60 32.06 -30.21
C LYS A 205 -64.67 33.01 -29.40
N LYS A 206 -64.19 34.04 -30.12
CA LYS A 206 -64.04 35.46 -29.70
C LYS A 206 -64.39 35.74 -28.22
N ASN A 207 -63.37 36.03 -27.41
CA ASN A 207 -63.18 37.27 -26.64
C ASN A 207 -62.31 37.00 -25.41
N LYS A 208 -61.23 37.78 -25.29
CA LYS A 208 -60.96 38.75 -24.21
C LYS A 208 -59.48 38.71 -23.80
N ARG A 209 -58.83 39.86 -23.99
CA ARG A 209 -57.50 40.25 -23.51
C ARG A 209 -57.41 40.15 -21.98
N THR A 210 -56.23 39.79 -21.47
CA THR A 210 -55.47 40.27 -20.26
C THR A 210 -54.46 39.16 -19.91
N SER A 211 -53.15 39.33 -20.16
CA SER A 211 -52.09 39.89 -19.28
C SER A 211 -51.77 39.04 -18.05
N THR A 212 -50.51 39.18 -17.59
CA THR A 212 -49.87 38.60 -16.38
C THR A 212 -49.26 37.21 -16.65
N ASP A 213 -47.97 37.08 -16.99
CA ASP A 213 -46.74 37.40 -16.23
C ASP A 213 -46.65 36.54 -14.95
N GLU A 214 -45.74 35.56 -14.97
CA GLU A 214 -45.04 35.00 -13.81
C GLU A 214 -44.09 33.90 -14.33
N GLU A 215 -42.83 34.33 -14.44
CA GLU A 215 -41.61 33.56 -14.61
C GLU A 215 -41.37 32.68 -13.38
N GLU A 216 -40.94 31.43 -13.56
CA GLU A 216 -40.15 30.67 -12.58
C GLU A 216 -39.50 29.44 -13.26
N ASP A 217 -38.49 29.71 -14.09
CA ASP A 217 -37.50 28.70 -14.52
C ASP A 217 -36.40 28.63 -13.44
N GLU A 218 -36.51 27.69 -12.50
CA GLU A 218 -35.46 27.43 -11.52
C GLU A 218 -34.25 26.73 -12.20
N ALA A 219 -33.16 27.50 -12.24
CA ALA A 219 -31.86 27.20 -12.82
C ALA A 219 -31.26 25.85 -12.38
N PHE A 220 -31.20 24.90 -13.32
CA PHE A 220 -30.36 23.71 -13.23
C PHE A 220 -28.95 24.04 -13.74
N GLY A 221 -28.05 24.49 -12.86
CA GLY A 221 -26.69 24.84 -13.27
C GLY A 221 -25.80 25.34 -12.14
N ALA A 222 -25.38 24.45 -11.24
CA ALA A 222 -24.30 24.78 -10.30
C ALA A 222 -22.94 24.72 -11.03
N PRO A 223 -22.04 25.71 -10.83
CA PRO A 223 -20.79 25.82 -11.56
C PRO A 223 -19.75 24.80 -11.09
N THR A 224 -19.14 24.10 -12.05
CA THR A 224 -17.90 23.32 -11.87
C THR A 224 -16.74 24.24 -11.50
N GLN A 225 -16.14 24.02 -10.33
CA GLN A 225 -14.95 24.75 -9.88
C GLN A 225 -13.72 24.27 -10.67
N ALA A 226 -13.16 25.15 -11.50
CA ALA A 226 -11.83 24.97 -12.08
C ALA A 226 -10.78 25.44 -11.07
N MET A 227 -9.80 24.59 -10.73
CA MET A 227 -8.62 25.03 -9.96
C MET A 227 -7.66 25.79 -10.90
N ASN A 228 -7.51 27.10 -10.66
CA ASN A 228 -6.44 27.88 -11.27
C ASN A 228 -5.11 27.53 -10.62
N ILE A 229 -4.12 27.25 -11.47
CA ILE A 229 -2.71 27.12 -11.12
C ILE A 229 -2.15 28.53 -11.14
N ASP A 230 -1.94 29.12 -9.97
CA ASP A 230 -1.18 30.36 -9.86
C ASP A 230 0.31 30.01 -9.90
N LYS A 231 0.89 30.24 -11.08
CA LYS A 231 2.27 30.70 -11.20
C LYS A 231 2.23 32.18 -10.86
N ASP A 232 2.91 32.59 -9.80
CA ASP A 232 3.43 33.94 -9.73
C ASP A 232 4.89 33.92 -9.28
N SER A 233 5.67 34.55 -10.14
CA SER A 233 7.06 34.92 -9.97
C SER A 233 7.10 36.23 -9.19
N ASP A 234 8.03 36.32 -8.24
CA ASP A 234 8.88 37.51 -8.02
C ASP A 234 10.15 37.07 -7.28
#